data_AF-A0A841AI53-F1
#
_entry.id   AF-A0A841AI53-F1
#
_cell.length_a   1.000
_cell.length_b   1.000
_cell.length_c   1.000
_cell.angle_alpha   90.00
_cell.angle_beta   90.00
_cell.angle_gamma   90.00
#
_symmetry.space_group_name_H-M   'P 1'
#
loop_
_entity.id
_entity.type
_entity.pdbx_description
1 polymer ?
#
loop_
_entity_poly.entity_id
_entity_poly.type
_entity_poly.pdbx_seq_one_letter_code
_entity_poly.pdbx_strand_id
1 'polypeptide(L)' 'MSDSTYTAHLIGDDGTETVELDLIQGLPQKSFVRAGSGDFEGEEVVWELVEDGEDEGLHEYREAGRPGADYA' A
#
# COMPACT_ATOMS: atom_id res chain seq x y z
N MET A 1 20.51 -10.29 9.22
CA MET A 1 19.19 -9.99 8.62
C MET A 1 19.03 -8.50 8.80
N SER A 2 19.28 -7.72 7.74
CA SER A 2 18.97 -6.28 7.78
C SER A 2 17.50 -6.19 7.38
N ASP A 3 16.64 -6.33 8.37
CA ASP A 3 15.21 -6.09 8.23
C ASP A 3 15.07 -4.56 8.11
N SER A 4 15.14 -4.07 6.87
CA SER A 4 15.01 -2.65 6.60
C SER A 4 13.54 -2.38 6.34
N THR A 5 12.83 -1.97 7.37
CA THR A 5 11.45 -1.49 7.24
C THR A 5 11.42 -0.03 6.82
N TYR A 6 10.29 0.40 6.25
CA TYR A 6 10.02 1.79 5.92
C TYR A 6 8.60 2.17 6.33
N THR A 7 8.39 3.46 6.50
CA THR A 7 7.09 4.04 6.81
C THR A 7 6.30 4.27 5.52
N ALA A 8 5.16 3.62 5.40
CA ALA A 8 4.21 3.77 4.30
C ALA A 8 2.94 4.50 4.76
N HIS A 9 2.34 5.27 3.85
CA HIS A 9 1.08 5.98 4.08
C HIS A 9 -0.01 5.38 3.20
N LEU A 10 -0.97 4.70 3.80
CA LEU A 10 -2.13 4.14 3.13
C LEU A 10 -3.22 5.20 3.01
N ILE A 11 -3.48 5.68 1.81
CA ILE A 11 -4.54 6.63 1.50
C ILE A 11 -5.77 5.84 1.04
N GLY A 12 -6.67 5.57 1.97
CA GLY A 12 -7.99 4.97 1.70
C GLY A 12 -9.11 6.01 1.72
N ASP A 13 -10.35 5.55 1.55
CA ASP A 13 -11.52 6.44 1.48
C ASP A 13 -11.84 7.12 2.83
N ASP A 14 -11.67 6.40 3.95
CA ASP A 14 -11.92 6.92 5.31
C ASP A 14 -10.82 7.88 5.81
N GLY A 15 -9.64 7.85 5.17
CA GLY A 15 -8.51 8.70 5.53
C GLY A 15 -7.15 8.08 5.20
N THR A 16 -6.11 8.66 5.81
CA THR A 16 -4.74 8.19 5.65
C THR A 16 -4.26 7.47 6.91
N GLU A 17 -3.76 6.25 6.77
CA GLU A 17 -3.15 5.46 7.84
C GLU A 17 -1.63 5.32 7.61
N THR A 18 -0.83 5.39 8.68
CA THR A 18 0.63 5.17 8.62
C THR A 18 0.98 3.77 9.11
N VAL A 19 1.78 3.04 8.33
CA VAL A 19 2.12 1.63 8.59
C VAL A 19 3.60 1.37 8.33
N GLU A 20 4.21 0.41 9.03
CA GLU A 20 5.58 -0.04 8.73
C GLU A 20 5.53 -1.29 7.83
N LEU A 21 6.27 -1.25 6.72
CA LEU A 21 6.38 -2.34 5.75
C LEU A 21 7.83 -2.73 5.53
N ASP A 22 8.04 -3.98 5.14
CA ASP A 22 9.35 -4.52 4.80
C ASP A 22 9.80 -4.07 3.40
N LEU A 23 11.08 -3.65 3.30
CA LEU A 23 11.72 -3.48 1.99
C LEU A 23 11.98 -4.85 1.36
N ILE A 24 11.58 -5.00 0.11
CA ILE A 24 11.89 -6.17 -0.72
C ILE A 24 13.11 -5.83 -1.59
N GLN A 25 14.22 -6.52 -1.38
CA GLN A 25 15.51 -6.23 -2.04
C GLN A 25 16.02 -4.79 -1.81
N GLY A 26 15.68 -4.19 -0.66
CA GLY A 26 16.06 -2.81 -0.34
C GLY A 26 15.21 -1.75 -1.05
N LEU A 27 14.11 -2.16 -1.68
CA LEU A 27 13.15 -1.28 -2.36
C LEU A 27 11.75 -1.42 -1.73
N PRO A 28 10.94 -0.35 -1.76
CA PRO A 28 9.54 -0.44 -1.32
C PRO A 28 8.76 -1.41 -2.20
N GLN A 29 7.76 -2.05 -1.61
CA GLN A 29 6.90 -3.01 -2.32
C GLN A 29 6.07 -2.24 -3.35
N LYS A 30 6.03 -2.68 -4.62
CA LYS A 30 5.20 -2.01 -5.63
C LYS A 30 3.70 -2.11 -5.30
N SER A 31 3.29 -3.25 -4.77
CA SER A 31 1.93 -3.47 -4.32
C SER A 31 1.89 -4.57 -3.26
N PHE A 32 0.84 -4.56 -2.44
CA PHE A 32 0.57 -5.60 -1.46
C PHE A 32 -0.93 -5.76 -1.22
N VAL A 33 -1.34 -6.89 -0.65
CA VAL A 33 -2.74 -7.17 -0.32
C VAL A 33 -2.94 -6.96 1.18
N ARG A 34 -3.95 -6.17 1.54
CA ARG A 34 -4.36 -5.93 2.92
C ARG A 34 -5.85 -5.62 2.96
N ALA A 35 -6.48 -5.72 4.13
CA ALA A 35 -7.81 -5.19 4.34
C ALA A 35 -7.89 -3.72 3.87
N GLY A 36 -8.93 -3.39 3.12
CA GLY A 36 -9.22 -2.02 2.69
C GLY A 36 -9.70 -1.16 3.85
N SER A 37 -9.83 0.13 3.57
CA SER A 37 -10.38 1.13 4.49
C SER A 37 -11.71 1.65 3.95
N GLY A 38 -12.57 2.20 4.81
CA GLY A 38 -13.85 2.79 4.39
C GLY A 38 -14.81 1.77 3.78
N ASP A 39 -15.26 1.99 2.53
CA ASP A 39 -16.20 1.11 1.81
C ASP A 39 -15.69 -0.34 1.62
N PHE A 40 -14.37 -0.55 1.68
CA PHE A 40 -13.75 -1.88 1.61
C PHE A 40 -13.23 -2.38 2.97
N GLU A 41 -13.71 -1.81 4.09
CA GLU A 41 -13.30 -2.23 5.43
C GLU A 41 -13.55 -3.74 5.64
N GLY A 42 -12.47 -4.46 5.96
CA GLY A 42 -12.51 -5.91 6.18
C GLY A 42 -12.50 -6.76 4.90
N GLU A 43 -12.48 -6.15 3.72
CA GLU A 43 -12.27 -6.84 2.44
C GLU A 43 -10.82 -6.77 2.01
N GLU A 44 -10.27 -7.85 1.45
CA GLU A 44 -8.92 -7.82 0.89
C GLU A 44 -8.90 -6.94 -0.36
N VAL A 45 -8.08 -5.89 -0.34
CA VAL A 45 -7.82 -5.00 -1.49
C VAL A 45 -6.33 -4.94 -1.78
N VAL A 46 -6.00 -4.62 -3.02
CA VAL A 46 -4.63 -4.35 -3.45
C VAL A 46 -4.33 -2.89 -3.18
N TRP A 47 -3.25 -2.67 -2.44
CA TRP A 47 -2.65 -1.37 -2.21
C TRP A 47 -1.47 -1.21 -3.15
N GLU A 48 -1.49 -0.20 -4.02
CA GLU A 48 -0.43 0.10 -4.98
C GLU A 48 0.35 1.35 -4.59
N LEU A 49 1.68 1.27 -4.70
CA LEU A 49 2.58 2.37 -4.45
C LEU A 49 2.36 3.47 -5.50
N VAL A 50 2.14 4.69 -5.03
CA VAL A 50 2.03 5.87 -5.87
C VAL A 50 3.44 6.26 -6.33
N GLU A 51 3.79 5.93 -7.57
CA GLU A 51 5.12 6.22 -8.14
C GLU A 51 5.34 7.73 -8.44
N ASP A 52 4.30 8.58 -8.33
CA ASP A 52 4.29 10.01 -8.71
C ASP A 52 4.50 10.97 -7.52
N GLY A 53 4.95 10.49 -6.36
CA GLY A 53 5.21 11.34 -5.20
C GLY A 53 6.36 12.30 -5.45
N GLU A 54 6.10 13.61 -5.37
CA GLU A 54 7.13 14.66 -5.52
C GLU A 54 8.14 14.69 -4.35
N ASP A 55 7.87 13.94 -3.27
CA ASP A 55 8.69 13.88 -2.06
C ASP A 55 9.56 12.62 -2.02
N GLU A 56 10.88 12.81 -2.17
CA GLU A 56 11.90 11.77 -1.95
C GLU A 56 11.84 11.25 -0.50
N GLY A 57 11.10 10.16 -0.29
CA GLY A 57 10.98 9.48 1.01
C GLY A 57 9.56 9.29 1.52
N LEU A 58 8.54 9.83 0.84
CA LEU A 58 7.14 9.50 1.14
C LEU A 58 6.73 8.25 0.34
N HIS A 59 6.32 7.18 1.01
CA HIS A 59 5.88 5.95 0.34
C HIS A 59 4.37 5.82 0.51
N GLU A 60 3.64 6.41 -0.43
CA GLU A 60 2.18 6.46 -0.40
C GLU A 60 1.58 5.29 -1.17
N TYR A 61 0.52 4.70 -0.62
CA TYR A 61 -0.20 3.59 -1.21
C TYR A 61 -1.67 3.94 -1.34
N ARG A 62 -2.28 3.56 -2.46
CA ARG A 62 -3.72 3.74 -2.70
C ARG A 62 -4.39 2.42 -3.03
N GLU A 63 -5.66 2.33 -2.71
CA GLU A 63 -6.50 1.18 -3.07
C GLU A 63 -6.65 1.13 -4.59
N ALA A 64 -6.06 0.12 -5.21
CA ALA A 64 -6.14 -0.13 -6.65
C ALA A 64 -7.32 -1.03 -7.05
N GLY A 65 -8.01 -1.61 -6.06
CA GLY A 65 -9.17 -2.47 -6.24
C GLY A 65 -9.01 -3.83 -5.56
N ARG A 66 -9.92 -4.75 -5.87
CA ARG A 66 -9.92 -6.10 -5.27
C ARG A 66 -8.94 -7.01 -6.01
N PRO A 67 -8.14 -7.82 -5.31
CA PRO A 67 -7.31 -8.83 -5.95
C PRO A 67 -8.22 -9.82 -6.68
N GLY A 68 -8.06 -9.93 -8.01
CA GLY A 68 -8.77 -10.91 -8.83
C GLY A 68 -10.01 -10.41 -9.59
N ALA A 69 -10.27 -9.10 -9.66
CA ALA A 69 -11.37 -8.57 -10.47
C ALA A 69 -11.14 -8.66 -12.01
N ASP A 70 -9.90 -8.87 -12.47
CA ASP A 70 -9.53 -8.89 -13.90
C ASP A 70 -9.50 -10.28 -14.58
N TYR A 71 -9.96 -11.34 -13.91
CA TYR A 71 -10.14 -12.65 -14.54
C TYR A 71 -11.63 -13.06 -14.57
N ALA A 72 -12.43 -12.37 -15.38
CA ALA A 72 -13.78 -12.78 -15.77
C ALA A 72 -13.93 -12.81 -17.29
#